data_AF-A0A935HW44-F1
#
_entry.id   AF-A0A935HW44-F1
#
_cell.length_a   1.000
_cell.length_b   1.000
_cell.length_c   1.000
_cell.angle_alpha   90.00
_cell.angle_beta   90.00
_cell.angle_gamma   90.00
#
_symmetry.space_group_name_H-M   'P 1'
#
loop_
_entity.id
_entity.type
_entity.pdbx_description
1 polymer ?
#
loop_
_entity_poly.entity_id
_entity_poly.type
_entity_poly.pdbx_seq_one_letter_code
_entity_poly.pdbx_strand_id
1 'polypeptide(L)'
;MRHSFVLLAIIPVSVLAQFGPATPISTSAHYASQIVVADLNGDGSNDLLVSAFEGAQVSWYPGTGSGTFGDRMVIDATLIGADACAAADLDGDGDLDVLATSYYSDNVVWFRNDGAGNFGQLRLIGLVYEPYYVQATDMNADGLIDVIASVYGDDEVSIFWNQGNGQFGTEDVITGSAFDCE
;
A
#
# COMPACT_ATOMS: atom_id res chain seq x y z
N MET A 1 45.01 57.73 -13.13
CA MET A 1 43.98 57.16 -14.03
C MET A 1 43.39 55.94 -13.34
N ARG A 2 42.08 55.95 -13.07
CA ARG A 2 41.39 54.95 -12.24
C ARG A 2 41.50 53.55 -12.86
N HIS A 3 41.96 52.58 -12.09
CA HIS A 3 41.89 51.16 -12.45
C HIS A 3 40.47 50.67 -12.14
N SER A 4 39.69 50.40 -13.19
CA SER A 4 38.37 49.81 -13.05
C SER A 4 38.55 48.31 -12.81
N PHE A 5 38.29 47.86 -11.59
CA PHE A 5 38.17 46.43 -11.30
C PHE A 5 36.78 45.99 -11.74
N VAL A 6 36.70 45.10 -12.71
CA VAL A 6 35.47 44.35 -13.00
C VAL A 6 35.48 43.16 -12.04
N LEU A 7 34.65 43.24 -11.00
CA LEU A 7 34.40 42.10 -10.11
C LEU A 7 33.47 41.14 -10.87
N LEU A 8 34.02 40.03 -11.35
CA LEU A 8 33.21 38.94 -11.89
C LEU A 8 32.56 38.21 -10.71
N ALA A 9 31.29 38.51 -10.44
CA ALA A 9 30.50 37.74 -9.49
C ALA A 9 30.26 36.35 -10.10
N ILE A 10 31.01 35.35 -9.63
CA ILE A 10 30.65 33.94 -9.84
C ILE A 10 29.46 33.69 -8.92
N ILE A 11 28.24 33.78 -9.46
CA ILE A 11 27.05 33.35 -8.75
C ILE A 11 27.19 31.82 -8.60
N PRO A 12 27.19 31.25 -7.38
CA PRO A 12 27.16 29.80 -7.24
C PRO A 12 25.87 29.32 -7.88
N VAL A 13 25.97 28.51 -8.93
CA VAL A 13 24.84 27.73 -9.42
C VAL A 13 24.43 26.85 -8.25
N SER A 14 23.34 27.23 -7.57
CA SER A 14 22.67 26.39 -6.61
C SER A 14 22.30 25.10 -7.35
N VAL A 15 22.99 24.01 -7.03
CA VAL A 15 22.67 22.67 -7.54
C VAL A 15 21.35 22.27 -6.89
N LEU A 16 20.24 22.70 -7.49
CA LEU A 16 18.94 22.13 -7.18
C LEU A 16 18.98 20.67 -7.61
N ALA A 17 18.34 19.78 -6.85
CA ALA A 17 18.18 18.39 -7.25
C ALA A 17 17.54 18.35 -8.65
N GLN A 18 18.26 17.78 -9.62
CA GLN A 18 17.80 17.64 -10.99
C GLN A 18 17.37 16.19 -11.19
N PHE A 19 16.09 15.99 -11.52
CA PHE A 19 15.58 14.67 -11.88
C PHE A 19 15.99 14.33 -13.32
N GLY A 20 16.39 13.08 -13.52
CA GLY A 20 16.55 12.51 -14.86
C GLY A 20 15.20 12.27 -15.55
N PRO A 21 15.19 11.82 -16.82
CA PRO A 21 13.95 11.41 -17.47
C PRO A 21 13.29 10.26 -16.70
N ALA A 22 11.96 10.23 -16.71
CA ALA A 22 11.20 9.14 -16.13
C ALA A 22 11.54 7.82 -16.82
N THR A 23 11.84 6.79 -16.02
CA THR A 23 12.05 5.42 -16.49
C THR A 23 10.86 4.60 -16.01
N PRO A 24 9.95 4.17 -16.92
CA PRO A 24 8.81 3.35 -16.51
C PRO A 24 9.29 2.03 -15.90
N ILE A 25 8.79 1.69 -14.71
CA ILE A 25 9.04 0.40 -14.06
C ILE A 25 8.16 -0.68 -14.69
N SER A 26 6.90 -0.35 -14.97
CA SER A 26 5.96 -1.25 -15.64
C SER A 26 4.92 -0.49 -16.44
N THR A 27 4.41 -1.14 -17.47
CA THR A 27 3.25 -0.69 -18.27
C THR A 27 2.08 -1.65 -18.16
N SER A 28 2.16 -2.66 -17.28
CA SER A 28 1.16 -3.73 -17.15
C SER A 28 0.23 -3.58 -15.94
N ALA A 29 0.48 -2.62 -15.04
CA ALA A 29 -0.44 -2.29 -13.95
C ALA A 29 -1.46 -1.26 -14.44
N HIS A 30 -2.49 -1.74 -15.14
CA HIS A 30 -3.53 -0.89 -15.71
C HIS A 30 -4.33 -0.21 -14.59
N TYR A 31 -4.36 1.12 -14.58
CA TYR A 31 -4.95 1.92 -13.50
C TYR A 31 -4.36 1.57 -12.13
N ALA A 32 -3.02 1.51 -12.06
CA ALA A 32 -2.32 1.49 -10.78
C ALA A 32 -2.84 2.63 -9.90
N SER A 33 -3.45 2.28 -8.76
CA SER A 33 -4.18 3.20 -7.89
C SER A 33 -3.39 3.55 -6.64
N GLN A 34 -2.68 2.57 -6.05
CA GLN A 34 -1.80 2.79 -4.92
C GLN A 34 -0.46 2.04 -5.09
N ILE A 35 0.59 2.63 -4.50
CA ILE A 35 1.92 2.02 -4.38
C ILE A 35 2.33 2.03 -2.91
N VAL A 36 2.86 0.92 -2.43
CA VAL A 36 3.50 0.79 -1.10
C VAL A 36 4.94 0.32 -1.30
N VAL A 37 5.85 0.89 -0.51
CA VAL A 37 7.28 0.55 -0.54
C VAL A 37 7.61 -0.22 0.73
N ALA A 38 8.05 -1.46 0.58
CA ALA A 38 8.38 -2.36 1.69
C ALA A 38 9.31 -3.49 1.21
N ASP A 39 10.07 -4.10 2.12
CA ASP A 39 10.83 -5.33 1.84
C ASP A 39 9.89 -6.53 2.03
N LEU A 40 9.36 -7.07 0.93
CA LEU A 40 8.37 -8.16 0.93
C LEU A 40 9.01 -9.55 0.82
N ASN A 41 10.30 -9.63 0.54
CA ASN A 41 11.02 -10.91 0.37
C ASN A 41 12.20 -11.09 1.33
N GLY A 42 12.36 -10.17 2.29
CA GLY A 42 13.37 -10.23 3.34
C GLY A 42 14.81 -10.08 2.83
N ASP A 43 15.00 -9.57 1.61
CA ASP A 43 16.33 -9.43 1.02
C ASP A 43 17.05 -8.13 1.41
N GLY A 44 16.37 -7.25 2.13
CA GLY A 44 16.85 -5.95 2.60
C GLY A 44 16.70 -4.83 1.56
N SER A 45 16.13 -5.11 0.39
CA SER A 45 15.81 -4.13 -0.64
C SER A 45 14.37 -3.66 -0.53
N ASN A 46 14.13 -2.40 -0.87
CA ASN A 46 12.76 -1.89 -0.99
C ASN A 46 12.11 -2.43 -2.27
N ASP A 47 11.01 -3.16 -2.12
CA ASP A 47 10.12 -3.59 -3.20
C ASP A 47 8.98 -2.58 -3.41
N LEU A 48 8.24 -2.75 -4.50
CA LEU A 48 7.01 -2.00 -4.74
C LEU A 48 5.81 -2.95 -4.76
N LEU A 49 4.89 -2.78 -3.82
CA LEU A 49 3.55 -3.34 -3.88
C LEU A 49 2.63 -2.37 -4.64
N VAL A 50 1.79 -2.89 -5.52
CA VAL A 50 0.93 -2.11 -6.40
C VAL A 50 -0.47 -2.74 -6.45
N SER A 51 -1.50 -1.95 -6.12
CA SER A 51 -2.90 -2.24 -6.45
C SER A 51 -3.25 -1.60 -7.79
N ALA A 52 -4.09 -2.28 -8.57
CA ALA A 52 -4.51 -1.84 -9.88
C ALA A 52 -6.02 -2.01 -10.05
N PHE A 53 -6.75 -0.90 -10.06
CA PHE A 53 -8.21 -0.86 -9.99
C PHE A 53 -8.87 -1.58 -11.18
N GLU A 54 -8.59 -1.15 -12.42
CA GLU A 54 -9.10 -1.81 -13.63
C GLU A 54 -8.29 -3.05 -14.01
N GLY A 55 -7.02 -3.12 -13.60
CA GLY A 55 -6.19 -4.31 -13.77
C GLY A 55 -6.70 -5.51 -12.97
N ALA A 56 -7.64 -5.30 -12.04
CA ALA A 56 -8.21 -6.31 -11.15
C ALA A 56 -7.13 -7.14 -10.45
N GLN A 57 -6.04 -6.49 -10.05
CA GLN A 57 -4.87 -7.20 -9.53
C GLN A 57 -4.16 -6.46 -8.40
N VAL A 58 -3.50 -7.25 -7.58
CA VAL A 58 -2.45 -6.82 -6.67
C VAL A 58 -1.17 -7.52 -7.09
N SER A 59 -0.09 -6.76 -7.23
CA SER A 59 1.19 -7.26 -7.70
C SER A 59 2.33 -6.55 -7.01
N TRP A 60 3.50 -7.15 -7.00
CA TRP A 60 4.71 -6.51 -6.50
C TRP A 60 5.87 -6.62 -7.48
N TYR A 61 6.89 -5.79 -7.27
CA TYR A 61 8.10 -5.69 -8.07
C TYR A 61 9.31 -5.75 -7.15
N PRO A 62 10.12 -6.84 -7.20
CA PRO A 62 11.28 -7.00 -6.35
C PRO A 62 12.30 -5.89 -6.60
N GLY A 63 12.77 -5.23 -5.56
CA GLY A 63 13.87 -4.27 -5.61
C GLY A 63 15.20 -4.99 -5.76
N THR A 64 16.14 -4.39 -6.47
CA THR A 64 17.51 -4.93 -6.59
C THR A 64 18.49 -4.29 -5.61
N GLY A 65 18.00 -3.42 -4.71
CA GLY A 65 18.82 -2.57 -3.83
C GLY A 65 19.55 -1.43 -4.55
N SER A 66 19.49 -1.37 -5.88
CA SER A 66 20.18 -0.36 -6.71
C SER A 66 19.25 0.68 -7.35
N GLY A 67 17.99 0.74 -6.89
CA GLY A 67 16.96 1.61 -7.48
C GLY A 67 16.40 1.10 -8.81
N THR A 68 16.67 -0.17 -9.14
CA THR A 68 16.00 -0.89 -10.24
C THR A 68 15.10 -1.99 -9.67
N PHE A 69 14.17 -2.47 -10.49
CA PHE A 69 13.18 -3.46 -10.09
C PHE A 69 13.18 -4.65 -11.05
N GLY A 70 12.87 -5.83 -10.52
CA GLY A 70 12.71 -7.06 -11.26
C GLY A 70 11.37 -7.15 -12.00
N ASP A 71 11.08 -8.35 -12.49
CA ASP A 71 9.82 -8.64 -13.17
C ASP A 71 8.61 -8.50 -12.24
N ARG A 72 7.44 -8.24 -12.85
CA ARG A 72 6.17 -8.18 -12.12
C ARG A 72 5.81 -9.54 -11.53
N MET A 73 5.61 -9.58 -10.23
CA MET A 73 5.09 -10.73 -9.49
C MET A 73 3.61 -10.47 -9.16
N VAL A 74 2.71 -11.34 -9.63
CA VAL A 74 1.26 -11.17 -9.36
C VAL A 74 0.88 -11.93 -8.10
N ILE A 75 0.26 -11.24 -7.15
CA ILE A 75 -0.28 -11.83 -5.91
C ILE A 75 -1.67 -12.38 -6.18
N ASP A 76 -2.53 -11.53 -6.75
CA ASP A 76 -3.88 -11.90 -7.17
C ASP A 76 -4.23 -11.19 -8.47
N ALA A 77 -4.84 -11.91 -9.41
CA ALA A 77 -5.24 -11.41 -10.74
C ALA A 77 -6.77 -11.32 -10.91
N THR A 78 -7.49 -11.42 -9.80
CA THR A 78 -8.96 -11.55 -9.73
C THR A 78 -9.58 -10.57 -8.74
N LEU A 79 -8.80 -9.71 -8.10
CA LEU A 79 -9.27 -8.72 -7.14
C LEU A 79 -9.88 -7.51 -7.86
N ILE A 80 -11.14 -7.64 -8.26
CA ILE A 80 -11.85 -6.66 -9.09
C ILE A 80 -11.97 -5.32 -8.34
N GLY A 81 -11.50 -4.22 -8.94
CA GLY A 81 -11.50 -2.92 -8.27
C GLY A 81 -10.52 -2.88 -7.10
N ALA A 82 -9.33 -3.46 -7.28
CA ALA A 82 -8.25 -3.38 -6.30
C ALA A 82 -7.81 -1.91 -6.14
N ASP A 83 -8.39 -1.21 -5.16
CA ASP A 83 -8.24 0.24 -5.05
C ASP A 83 -7.05 0.58 -4.16
N ALA A 84 -7.01 0.02 -2.96
CA ALA A 84 -5.94 0.24 -2.00
C ALA A 84 -5.20 -1.04 -1.63
N CYS A 85 -3.94 -0.87 -1.23
CA CYS A 85 -3.12 -1.93 -0.64
C CYS A 85 -2.25 -1.40 0.49
N ALA A 86 -1.88 -2.29 1.42
CA ALA A 86 -0.95 -2.03 2.50
C ALA A 86 -0.09 -3.28 2.77
N ALA A 87 1.02 -3.10 3.47
CA ALA A 87 1.89 -4.19 3.92
C ALA A 87 2.11 -4.09 5.43
N ALA A 88 1.88 -5.18 6.16
CA ALA A 88 2.05 -5.29 7.59
C ALA A 88 2.11 -6.76 8.04
N ASP A 89 2.71 -7.04 9.18
CA ASP A 89 2.68 -8.37 9.81
C ASP A 89 1.29 -8.60 10.44
N LEU A 90 0.40 -9.28 9.74
CA LEU A 90 -1.01 -9.44 10.14
C LEU A 90 -1.24 -10.71 10.94
N ASP A 91 -0.34 -11.69 10.87
CA ASP A 91 -0.44 -12.93 11.64
C ASP A 91 0.57 -13.10 12.78
N GLY A 92 1.51 -12.17 12.91
CA GLY A 92 2.46 -12.08 14.01
C GLY A 92 3.68 -12.98 13.85
N ASP A 93 4.00 -13.40 12.63
CA ASP A 93 5.15 -14.26 12.34
C ASP A 93 6.44 -13.49 11.99
N GLY A 94 6.34 -12.17 11.86
CA GLY A 94 7.44 -11.26 11.57
C GLY A 94 7.64 -10.95 10.08
N ASP A 95 6.86 -11.55 9.19
CA ASP A 95 6.91 -11.30 7.75
C ASP A 95 5.82 -10.29 7.34
N LEU A 96 6.12 -9.43 6.37
CA LEU A 96 5.11 -8.48 5.87
C LEU A 96 4.10 -9.19 4.97
N ASP A 97 2.87 -9.26 5.43
CA ASP A 97 1.71 -9.69 4.64
C ASP A 97 1.17 -8.55 3.78
N VAL A 98 0.28 -8.88 2.84
CA VAL A 98 -0.38 -7.89 1.97
C VAL A 98 -1.85 -7.78 2.32
N LEU A 99 -2.30 -6.57 2.59
CA LEU A 99 -3.70 -6.17 2.77
C LEU A 99 -4.19 -5.44 1.52
N ALA A 100 -5.44 -5.65 1.12
CA ALA A 100 -6.03 -4.96 -0.01
C ALA A 100 -7.55 -4.77 0.13
N THR A 101 -8.08 -3.76 -0.58
CA THR A 101 -9.52 -3.57 -0.79
C THR A 101 -9.92 -4.05 -2.18
N SER A 102 -11.13 -4.60 -2.30
CA SER A 102 -11.77 -4.87 -3.59
C SER A 102 -13.08 -4.08 -3.65
N TYR A 103 -13.02 -2.91 -4.27
CA TYR A 103 -14.13 -1.97 -4.35
C TYR A 103 -15.39 -2.61 -4.94
N TYR A 104 -15.27 -3.37 -6.03
CA TYR A 104 -16.42 -3.98 -6.71
C TYR A 104 -16.88 -5.31 -6.10
N SER A 105 -16.07 -5.91 -5.23
CA SER A 105 -16.40 -7.18 -4.58
C SER A 105 -16.81 -7.00 -3.12
N ASP A 106 -16.93 -5.75 -2.65
CA ASP A 106 -17.35 -5.37 -1.31
C ASP A 106 -16.57 -6.09 -0.21
N ASN A 107 -15.24 -6.15 -0.34
CA ASN A 107 -14.43 -6.84 0.65
C ASN A 107 -13.07 -6.21 0.93
N VAL A 108 -12.62 -6.44 2.17
CA VAL A 108 -11.25 -6.25 2.63
C VAL A 108 -10.62 -7.62 2.80
N VAL A 109 -9.46 -7.83 2.19
CA VAL A 109 -8.79 -9.13 2.11
C VAL A 109 -7.30 -9.00 2.41
N TRP A 110 -6.70 -10.11 2.81
CA TRP A 110 -5.25 -10.19 2.95
C TRP A 110 -4.66 -11.47 2.37
N PHE A 111 -3.35 -11.43 2.13
CA PHE A 111 -2.56 -12.51 1.57
C PHE A 111 -1.35 -12.72 2.47
N ARG A 112 -1.28 -13.91 3.08
CA ARG A 112 -0.17 -14.28 3.95
C ARG A 112 1.12 -14.42 3.15
N ASN A 113 2.21 -13.81 3.61
CA ASN A 113 3.55 -14.00 3.07
C ASN A 113 4.30 -15.11 3.83
N ASP A 114 5.36 -15.65 3.26
CA ASP A 114 6.27 -16.61 3.92
C ASP A 114 7.67 -16.04 4.18
N GLY A 115 7.79 -14.71 4.08
CA GLY A 115 9.04 -13.97 4.22
C GLY A 115 9.93 -14.01 2.99
N ALA A 116 9.61 -14.83 1.98
CA ALA A 116 10.38 -14.94 0.73
C ALA A 116 9.61 -14.38 -0.48
N GLY A 117 8.51 -13.66 -0.24
CA GLY A 117 7.64 -13.10 -1.27
C GLY A 117 6.71 -14.13 -1.91
N ASN A 118 6.50 -15.30 -1.28
CA ASN A 118 5.48 -16.25 -1.71
C ASN A 118 4.17 -15.99 -0.95
N PHE A 119 3.19 -15.47 -1.67
CA PHE A 119 1.89 -15.14 -1.10
C PHE A 119 0.93 -16.33 -1.19
N GLY A 120 0.22 -16.59 -0.09
CA GLY A 120 -0.82 -17.61 0.00
C GLY A 120 -2.12 -17.21 -0.70
N GLN A 121 -3.15 -18.05 -0.52
CA GLN A 121 -4.49 -17.76 -1.02
C GLN A 121 -5.10 -16.54 -0.32
N LEU A 122 -6.03 -15.88 -1.02
CA LEU A 122 -6.87 -14.81 -0.49
C LEU A 122 -7.55 -15.22 0.81
N ARG A 123 -7.48 -14.37 1.83
CA ARG A 123 -8.17 -14.51 3.10
C ARG A 123 -9.07 -13.31 3.34
N LEU A 124 -10.34 -13.56 3.62
CA LEU A 124 -11.33 -12.53 3.88
C LEU A 124 -11.16 -11.97 5.29
N ILE A 125 -11.10 -10.64 5.42
CA ILE A 125 -11.20 -9.94 6.70
C ILE A 125 -12.66 -9.58 6.96
N GLY A 126 -13.31 -8.92 6.00
CA GLY A 126 -14.67 -8.45 6.15
C GLY A 126 -15.34 -8.13 4.82
N LEU A 127 -16.67 -8.17 4.84
CA LEU A 127 -17.53 -7.72 3.74
C LEU A 127 -18.05 -6.33 4.10
N VAL A 128 -17.68 -5.31 3.32
CA VAL A 128 -18.03 -3.90 3.53
C VAL A 128 -18.33 -3.26 2.20
N TYR A 129 -19.25 -2.29 2.16
CA TYR A 129 -19.75 -1.77 0.89
C TYR A 129 -18.77 -0.77 0.25
N GLU A 130 -18.22 -1.11 -0.91
CA GLU A 130 -17.30 -0.26 -1.69
C GLU A 130 -16.10 0.28 -0.86
N PRO A 131 -15.22 -0.59 -0.33
CA PRO A 131 -14.07 -0.15 0.44
C PRO A 131 -13.05 0.57 -0.43
N TYR A 132 -12.61 1.75 0.00
CA TYR A 132 -11.77 2.65 -0.80
C TYR A 132 -10.30 2.62 -0.37
N TYR A 133 -10.03 2.69 0.94
CA TYR A 133 -8.69 2.77 1.49
C TYR A 133 -8.53 1.86 2.71
N VAL A 134 -7.30 1.40 2.96
CA VAL A 134 -6.95 0.58 4.12
C VAL A 134 -5.66 1.03 4.78
N GLN A 135 -5.62 0.85 6.10
CA GLN A 135 -4.44 1.02 6.95
C GLN A 135 -4.35 -0.16 7.91
N ALA A 136 -3.14 -0.50 8.32
CA ALA A 136 -2.87 -1.57 9.28
C ALA A 136 -1.96 -1.02 10.39
N THR A 137 -2.44 -1.05 11.65
CA THR A 137 -1.68 -0.59 12.81
C THR A 137 -2.27 -1.14 14.11
N ASP A 138 -1.46 -1.27 15.15
CA ASP A 138 -1.94 -1.63 16.50
C ASP A 138 -2.69 -0.43 17.10
N MET A 139 -4.02 -0.49 17.10
CA MET A 139 -4.89 0.62 17.50
C MET A 139 -5.24 0.61 18.99
N ASN A 140 -5.21 -0.56 19.62
CA ASN A 140 -5.60 -0.74 21.01
C ASN A 140 -4.40 -1.02 21.96
N ALA A 141 -3.18 -1.05 21.42
CA ALA A 141 -1.93 -1.35 22.12
C ALA A 141 -1.85 -2.77 22.70
N ASP A 142 -2.48 -3.76 22.06
CA ASP A 142 -2.40 -5.17 22.44
C ASP A 142 -1.25 -5.94 21.77
N GLY A 143 -0.54 -5.27 20.85
CA GLY A 143 0.59 -5.84 20.11
C GLY A 143 0.18 -6.61 18.85
N LEU A 144 -1.10 -6.61 18.48
CA LEU A 144 -1.61 -7.17 17.23
C LEU A 144 -1.92 -6.04 16.26
N ILE A 145 -1.63 -6.24 14.98
CA ILE A 145 -1.91 -5.23 13.95
C ILE A 145 -3.38 -5.31 13.54
N ASP A 146 -4.14 -4.27 13.87
CA ASP A 146 -5.54 -4.12 13.46
C ASP A 146 -5.66 -3.55 12.05
N VAL A 147 -6.84 -3.72 11.43
CA VAL A 147 -7.13 -3.20 10.09
C VAL A 147 -8.21 -2.15 10.14
N ILE A 148 -7.95 -0.99 9.54
CA ILE A 148 -8.91 0.12 9.40
C ILE A 148 -9.21 0.29 7.92
N ALA A 149 -10.49 0.39 7.57
CA ALA A 149 -10.94 0.63 6.21
C ALA A 149 -11.82 1.88 6.15
N SER A 150 -11.66 2.67 5.09
CA SER A 150 -12.67 3.66 4.71
C SER A 150 -13.69 3.00 3.79
N VAL A 151 -14.96 3.03 4.17
CA VAL A 151 -16.07 2.39 3.48
C VAL A 151 -16.85 3.47 2.75
N TYR A 152 -16.59 3.62 1.44
CA TYR A 152 -17.16 4.71 0.66
C TYR A 152 -18.66 4.53 0.45
N GLY A 153 -19.13 3.29 0.29
CA GLY A 153 -20.54 3.00 0.02
C GLY A 153 -21.48 3.36 1.17
N ASP A 154 -20.99 3.30 2.41
CA ASP A 154 -21.78 3.54 3.63
C ASP A 154 -21.40 4.85 4.36
N ASP A 155 -20.45 5.63 3.84
CA ASP A 155 -19.92 6.86 4.47
C ASP A 155 -19.30 6.63 5.87
N GLU A 156 -18.65 5.49 6.07
CA GLU A 156 -18.14 5.05 7.38
C GLU A 156 -16.64 4.75 7.38
N VAL A 157 -16.06 4.75 8.58
CA VAL A 157 -14.74 4.20 8.87
C VAL A 157 -14.93 2.98 9.75
N SER A 158 -14.49 1.83 9.26
CA SER A 158 -14.62 0.55 9.93
C SER A 158 -13.26 0.06 10.42
N ILE A 159 -13.26 -0.64 11.56
CA ILE A 159 -12.09 -1.32 12.10
C ILE A 159 -12.39 -2.81 12.27
N PHE A 160 -11.37 -3.62 12.01
CA PHE A 160 -11.36 -5.05 12.19
C PHE A 160 -10.24 -5.37 13.19
N TRP A 161 -10.65 -5.71 14.41
CA TRP A 161 -9.73 -6.04 15.51
C TRP A 161 -9.03 -7.36 15.24
N ASN A 162 -7.70 -7.38 15.30
CA ASN A 162 -6.94 -8.60 15.13
C ASN A 162 -7.06 -9.47 16.40
N GLN A 163 -7.28 -10.76 16.21
CA GLN A 163 -7.44 -11.75 17.27
C GLN A 163 -6.22 -12.70 17.38
N GLY A 164 -5.19 -12.43 16.58
CA GLY A 164 -3.95 -13.18 16.47
C GLY A 164 -4.01 -14.31 15.44
N ASN A 165 -2.84 -14.72 14.95
CA ASN A 165 -2.68 -15.77 13.93
C ASN A 165 -3.51 -15.49 12.65
N GLY A 166 -3.64 -14.21 12.27
CA GLY A 166 -4.34 -13.78 11.07
C GLY A 166 -5.85 -13.98 11.11
N GLN A 167 -6.44 -14.04 12.32
CA GLN A 167 -7.88 -14.03 12.52
C GLN A 167 -8.33 -12.61 12.89
N PHE A 168 -9.42 -12.14 12.28
CA PHE A 168 -9.97 -10.81 12.54
C PHE A 168 -11.40 -10.93 13.07
N GLY A 169 -11.77 -10.01 13.96
CA GLY A 169 -13.13 -9.84 14.43
C GLY A 169 -14.09 -9.39 13.33
N THR A 170 -15.36 -9.31 13.67
CA THR A 170 -16.36 -8.67 12.81
C THR A 170 -16.07 -7.18 12.69
N GLU A 171 -16.64 -6.56 11.67
CA GLU A 171 -16.65 -5.11 11.50
C GLU A 171 -17.11 -4.40 12.78
N ASP A 172 -16.34 -3.39 13.17
CA ASP A 172 -16.67 -2.42 14.20
C ASP A 172 -16.63 -1.01 13.58
N VAL A 173 -17.75 -0.29 13.62
CA VAL A 173 -17.92 1.00 12.94
C VAL A 173 -17.47 2.12 13.86
N ILE A 174 -16.42 2.85 13.48
CA ILE A 174 -15.85 3.96 14.27
C ILE A 174 -16.66 5.25 14.12
N THR A 175 -17.25 5.49 12.95
CA THR A 175 -18.07 6.66 12.68
C THR A 175 -19.48 6.21 12.31
N GLY A 176 -20.49 6.58 13.10
CA GLY A 176 -21.88 6.45 12.65
C GLY A 176 -22.19 7.52 11.62
N SER A 177 -22.97 7.18 10.59
CA SER A 177 -23.40 8.11 9.54
C SER A 177 -23.70 9.52 10.08
N ALA A 178 -23.11 10.54 9.45
CA ALA A 178 -23.31 11.95 9.83
C ALA A 178 -24.72 12.48 9.45
N PHE A 179 -25.71 11.59 9.29
CA PHE A 179 -27.06 11.92 8.82
C PHE A 179 -28.18 11.55 9.79
N ASP A 180 -27.89 11.32 11.07
CA ASP A 180 -28.92 11.41 12.13
C ASP A 180 -29.22 12.89 12.44
N CYS A 181 -29.87 13.57 11.50
CA CYS A 181 -30.65 14.76 11.82
C CYS A 181 -32.10 14.33 12.13
N GLU A 182 -32.48 14.40 13.41
CA GLU A 182 -33.88 14.52 13.86
C GLU A 182 -34.55 15.79 13.29
#